data_AF-W4L4U9-F1
#
_entry.id   AF-W4L4U9-F1
#
_cell.length_a   1.000
_cell.length_b   1.000
_cell.length_c   1.000
_cell.angle_alpha   90.00
_cell.angle_beta   90.00
_cell.angle_gamma   90.00
#
_symmetry.space_group_name_H-M   'P 1'
#
loop_
_entity.id
_entity.type
_entity.pdbx_description
1 polymer ?
#
loop_
_entity_poly.entity_id
_entity_poly.type
_entity_poly.pdbx_seq_one_letter_code
_entity_poly.pdbx_strand_id
1 'polypeptide(L)'
;MQIRSRLAPYFQVAPLTLVFFVFFLLPIVLVVVVSFFDYQSYQILIPAFTLQNYSDVFSSNVTYRTYAITIRFCLMVWILTLVLGFTIAYFLAFHVRTLTWQIVLFLVCTIPFWTSNVIRMIAWIPLLGRNGLANAALQQLGLVEEPVEWLLYSEFSVILGYVHLYTLFMMVPIFNSMIRIDRS
;
A
#
# COMPACT_ATOMS: atom_id res chain seq x y z
N MET A 1 20.05 33.09 34.24
CA MET A 1 20.11 33.05 32.75
C MET A 1 20.00 31.63 32.16
N GLN A 2 20.36 30.56 32.89
CA GLN A 2 20.34 29.16 32.39
C GLN A 2 18.94 28.50 32.27
N ILE A 3 17.89 29.02 32.93
CA ILE A 3 16.54 28.41 32.87
C ILE A 3 15.84 28.70 31.52
N ARG A 4 16.10 29.87 30.93
CA ARG A 4 15.49 30.27 29.64
C ARG A 4 16.00 29.42 28.46
N SER A 5 17.20 28.82 28.56
CA SER A 5 17.75 27.98 27.49
C SER A 5 17.16 26.56 27.45
N ARG A 6 16.58 26.06 28.55
CA ARG A 6 15.90 24.75 28.58
C ARG A 6 14.45 24.80 28.09
N LEU A 7 13.80 25.96 28.16
CA LEU A 7 12.40 26.13 27.73
C LEU A 7 12.27 26.54 26.26
N ALA A 8 13.28 27.18 25.68
CA ALA A 8 13.29 27.58 24.27
C ALA A 8 13.06 26.41 23.28
N PRO A 9 13.64 25.20 23.48
CA PRO A 9 13.33 24.04 22.63
C PRO A 9 11.86 23.62 22.70
N TYR A 10 11.22 23.66 23.88
CA TYR A 10 9.81 23.29 24.01
C TYR A 10 8.88 24.28 23.29
N PHE A 11 9.17 25.57 23.36
CA PHE A 11 8.41 26.58 22.59
C PHE A 11 8.62 26.46 21.08
N GLN A 12 9.79 25.99 20.62
CA GLN A 12 10.03 25.75 19.20
C GLN A 12 9.27 24.53 18.66
N VAL A 13 9.09 23.50 19.50
CA VAL A 13 8.36 22.28 19.12
C VAL A 13 6.83 22.43 19.36
N ALA A 14 6.41 23.34 20.24
CA ALA A 14 5.01 23.55 20.61
C ALA A 14 4.04 23.72 19.43
N PRO A 15 4.34 24.49 18.37
CA PRO A 15 3.43 24.62 17.22
C PRO A 15 3.20 23.29 16.51
N LEU A 16 4.26 22.51 16.30
CA LEU A 16 4.17 21.19 15.64
C LEU A 16 3.42 20.19 16.53
N THR A 17 3.71 20.18 17.84
CA THR A 17 3.01 19.32 18.79
C THR A 17 1.52 19.65 18.84
N LEU A 18 1.15 20.93 18.80
CA LEU A 18 -0.25 21.36 18.82
C LEU A 18 -0.98 20.90 17.56
N VAL A 19 -0.35 21.07 16.38
CA VAL A 19 -0.92 20.56 15.13
C VAL A 19 -1.09 19.04 15.18
N PHE A 20 -0.08 18.30 15.62
CA PHE A 20 -0.17 16.84 15.75
C PHE A 20 -1.26 16.43 16.75
N PHE A 21 -1.38 17.13 17.88
CA PHE A 21 -2.39 16.83 18.86
C PHE A 21 -3.82 17.06 18.32
N VAL A 22 -4.06 18.21 17.71
CA VAL A 22 -5.40 18.61 17.22
C VAL A 22 -5.84 17.81 16.01
N PHE A 23 -4.94 17.51 15.06
CA PHE A 23 -5.31 16.90 13.79
C PHE A 23 -5.06 15.38 13.72
N PHE A 24 -4.29 14.81 14.64
CA PHE A 24 -4.02 13.38 14.67
C PHE A 24 -4.53 12.73 15.96
N LEU A 25 -4.10 13.19 17.13
CA LEU A 25 -4.48 12.56 18.40
C LEU A 25 -5.96 12.75 18.72
N LEU A 26 -6.50 13.96 18.54
CA LEU A 26 -7.90 14.24 18.84
C LEU A 26 -8.86 13.38 18.00
N PRO A 27 -8.73 13.25 16.66
CA PRO A 27 -9.57 12.31 15.90
C PRO A 27 -9.45 10.85 16.36
N ILE A 28 -8.26 10.38 16.73
CA ILE A 28 -8.06 9.02 17.25
C ILE A 28 -8.80 8.84 18.56
N VAL A 29 -8.69 9.80 19.49
CA VAL A 29 -9.43 9.76 20.75
C VAL A 29 -10.94 9.76 20.50
N LEU A 30 -11.42 10.58 19.55
CA LEU A 30 -12.84 10.59 19.18
C LEU A 30 -13.28 9.23 18.63
N VAL A 31 -12.51 8.58 17.77
CA VAL A 31 -12.81 7.23 17.26
C VAL A 31 -12.90 6.23 18.41
N VAL A 32 -11.97 6.29 19.36
CA VAL A 32 -11.98 5.42 20.55
C VAL A 32 -13.19 5.68 21.44
N VAL A 33 -13.57 6.94 21.66
CA VAL A 33 -14.77 7.28 22.44
C VAL A 33 -16.03 6.78 21.72
N VAL A 34 -16.13 7.03 20.42
CA VAL A 34 -17.27 6.59 19.59
C VAL A 34 -17.35 5.06 19.47
N SER A 35 -16.23 4.33 19.53
CA SER A 35 -16.28 2.86 19.49
C SER A 35 -16.94 2.24 20.74
N PHE A 36 -17.07 3.00 21.83
CA PHE A 36 -17.84 2.59 23.00
C PHE A 36 -19.31 3.00 22.93
N PHE A 37 -19.76 3.76 21.93
CA PHE A 37 -21.15 4.21 21.85
C PHE A 37 -22.03 3.13 21.20
N ASP A 38 -23.29 3.05 21.62
CA ASP A 38 -24.23 2.07 21.10
C ASP A 38 -24.81 2.53 19.76
N TYR A 39 -25.09 1.57 18.87
CA TYR A 39 -25.61 1.82 17.53
C TYR A 39 -26.93 1.07 17.34
N GLN A 40 -28.05 1.80 17.37
CA GLN A 40 -29.38 1.24 17.11
C GLN A 40 -29.85 1.64 15.71
N SER A 41 -30.53 0.72 15.00
CA SER A 41 -30.93 0.88 13.59
C SER A 41 -31.75 2.13 13.24
N TYR A 42 -32.26 2.88 14.23
CA TYR A 42 -33.01 4.12 14.06
C TYR A 42 -32.38 5.36 14.71
N GLN A 43 -31.32 5.22 15.51
CA GLN A 43 -30.59 6.34 16.13
C GLN A 43 -29.10 6.23 15.84
N ILE A 44 -28.57 7.27 15.19
CA ILE A 44 -27.22 7.28 14.57
C ILE A 44 -26.11 7.10 15.61
N LEU A 45 -26.28 7.59 16.85
CA LEU A 45 -25.42 7.29 18.01
C LEU A 45 -26.19 7.50 19.31
N ILE A 46 -26.16 6.51 20.21
CA ILE A 46 -26.59 6.71 21.60
C ILE A 46 -25.32 6.76 22.46
N PRO A 47 -25.08 7.86 23.22
CA PRO A 47 -23.97 7.93 24.17
C PRO A 47 -24.25 7.02 25.37
N ALA A 48 -24.12 5.71 25.15
CA ALA A 48 -24.16 4.66 26.14
C ALA A 48 -22.82 3.92 26.07
N PHE A 49 -22.10 3.82 27.18
CA PHE A 49 -20.84 3.08 27.21
C PHE A 49 -21.12 1.58 27.14
N THR A 50 -20.83 0.97 25.99
CA THR A 50 -21.05 -0.45 25.72
C THR A 50 -19.78 -1.11 25.19
N LEU A 51 -19.56 -2.36 25.60
CA LEU A 51 -18.50 -3.23 25.08
C LEU A 51 -19.02 -4.19 23.99
N GLN A 52 -20.31 -4.11 23.65
CA GLN A 52 -20.96 -5.01 22.69
C GLN A 52 -20.31 -4.93 21.30
N ASN A 53 -19.95 -3.73 20.84
CA ASN A 53 -19.27 -3.51 19.56
C ASN A 53 -17.99 -4.35 19.40
N TYR A 54 -17.21 -4.48 20.48
CA TYR A 54 -16.00 -5.31 20.47
C TYR A 54 -16.36 -6.80 20.44
N SER A 55 -17.32 -7.22 21.26
CA SER A 55 -17.81 -8.61 21.26
C SER A 55 -18.32 -9.03 19.87
N ASP A 56 -19.05 -8.17 19.17
CA ASP A 56 -19.61 -8.46 17.85
C ASP A 56 -18.52 -8.61 16.78
N VAL A 57 -17.48 -7.77 16.84
CA VAL A 57 -16.29 -7.87 15.97
C VAL A 57 -15.58 -9.21 16.17
N PHE A 58 -15.39 -9.64 17.42
CA PHE A 58 -14.70 -10.90 17.75
C PHE A 58 -15.60 -12.15 17.65
N SER A 59 -16.92 -12.00 17.56
CA SER A 59 -17.83 -13.15 17.44
C SER A 59 -18.25 -13.41 15.98
N SER A 60 -18.06 -12.44 15.09
CA SER A 60 -18.47 -12.54 13.69
C SER A 60 -17.48 -13.34 12.84
N ASN A 61 -17.95 -14.45 12.28
CA ASN A 61 -17.17 -15.26 11.33
C ASN A 61 -16.82 -14.47 10.04
N VAL A 62 -17.65 -13.51 9.64
CA VAL A 62 -17.40 -12.66 8.46
C VAL A 62 -16.18 -11.76 8.69
N THR A 63 -16.03 -11.24 9.91
CA THR A 63 -14.88 -10.42 10.30
C THR A 63 -13.58 -11.21 10.17
N TYR A 64 -13.51 -12.41 10.76
CA TYR A 64 -12.34 -13.27 10.64
C TYR A 64 -12.03 -13.66 9.19
N ARG A 65 -13.06 -14.01 8.41
CA ARG A 65 -12.88 -14.35 6.98
C ARG A 65 -12.30 -13.17 6.21
N THR A 66 -12.81 -11.96 6.46
CA THR A 66 -12.32 -10.74 5.80
C THR A 66 -10.86 -10.47 6.16
N TYR A 67 -10.51 -10.53 7.46
CA TYR A 67 -9.13 -10.38 7.90
C TYR A 67 -8.20 -11.44 7.30
N ALA A 68 -8.62 -12.70 7.24
CA ALA A 68 -7.82 -13.78 6.65
C ALA A 68 -7.55 -13.53 5.16
N ILE A 69 -8.55 -13.07 4.40
CA ILE A 69 -8.39 -12.69 2.99
C ILE A 69 -7.42 -11.51 2.85
N THR A 70 -7.54 -10.48 3.70
CA THR A 70 -6.62 -9.34 3.71
C THR A 70 -5.19 -9.76 4.01
N ILE A 71 -4.97 -10.57 5.06
CA ILE A 71 -3.64 -11.07 5.42
C ILE A 71 -3.04 -11.89 4.28
N ARG A 72 -3.84 -12.77 3.65
CA ARG A 72 -3.41 -13.54 2.48
C ARG A 72 -2.97 -12.62 1.34
N PHE A 73 -3.73 -11.57 1.02
CA PHE A 73 -3.34 -10.60 0.00
C PHE A 73 -2.06 -9.86 0.38
N CYS A 74 -1.95 -9.37 1.62
CA CYS A 74 -0.77 -8.70 2.11
C CYS A 74 0.48 -9.58 1.97
N LEU A 75 0.41 -10.84 2.38
CA LEU A 75 1.52 -11.79 2.28
C LEU A 75 1.88 -12.09 0.83
N MET A 76 0.89 -12.37 -0.04
CA MET A 76 1.13 -12.63 -1.46
C MET A 76 1.79 -11.45 -2.16
N VAL A 77 1.24 -10.24 -1.99
CA VAL A 77 1.81 -9.01 -2.57
C VAL A 77 3.21 -8.76 -2.00
N TRP A 78 3.40 -8.93 -0.69
CA TRP A 78 4.69 -8.72 -0.05
C TRP A 78 5.77 -9.67 -0.59
N ILE A 79 5.48 -10.97 -0.71
CA ILE A 79 6.42 -11.95 -1.28
C ILE A 79 6.73 -11.63 -2.74
N LEU A 80 5.71 -11.34 -3.56
CA LEU A 80 5.92 -11.04 -4.98
C LEU A 80 6.73 -9.76 -5.18
N THR A 81 6.41 -8.70 -4.43
CA THR A 81 7.16 -7.43 -4.50
C THR A 81 8.57 -7.56 -3.94
N LEU A 82 8.79 -8.41 -2.93
CA LEU A 82 10.12 -8.73 -2.41
C LEU A 82 10.96 -9.43 -3.47
N VAL A 83 10.44 -10.48 -4.11
CA VAL A 83 11.17 -11.24 -5.14
C VAL A 83 11.48 -10.35 -6.36
N LEU A 84 10.49 -9.62 -6.85
CA LEU A 84 10.69 -8.71 -8.00
C LEU A 84 11.59 -7.53 -7.64
N GLY A 85 11.34 -6.87 -6.51
CA GLY A 85 12.11 -5.73 -6.05
C GLY A 85 13.57 -6.09 -5.79
N PHE A 86 13.81 -7.27 -5.18
CA PHE A 86 15.16 -7.78 -4.95
C PHE A 86 15.87 -8.12 -6.25
N THR A 87 15.23 -8.85 -7.18
CA THR A 87 15.86 -9.22 -8.46
C THR A 87 16.22 -8.00 -9.30
N ILE A 88 15.33 -7.00 -9.36
CA ILE A 88 15.59 -5.73 -10.06
C ILE A 88 16.72 -4.96 -9.36
N ALA A 89 16.66 -4.80 -8.03
CA ALA A 89 17.69 -4.09 -7.27
C ALA A 89 19.06 -4.76 -7.42
N TYR A 90 19.12 -6.09 -7.35
CA TYR A 90 20.33 -6.87 -7.51
C TYR A 90 20.94 -6.71 -8.90
N PHE A 91 20.10 -6.78 -9.95
CA PHE A 91 20.55 -6.54 -11.32
C PHE A 91 21.13 -5.13 -11.48
N LEU A 92 20.42 -4.11 -11.00
CA LEU A 92 20.87 -2.72 -11.06
C LEU A 92 22.15 -2.48 -10.25
N ALA A 93 22.29 -3.09 -9.08
CA ALA A 93 23.42 -2.86 -8.19
C ALA A 93 24.69 -3.59 -8.61
N PHE A 94 24.59 -4.80 -9.20
CA PHE A 94 25.76 -5.65 -9.48
C PHE A 94 26.06 -5.87 -10.96
N HIS A 95 25.06 -5.85 -11.85
CA HIS A 95 25.27 -6.15 -13.28
C HIS A 95 25.49 -4.90 -14.13
N VAL A 96 24.89 -3.77 -13.74
CA VAL A 96 25.04 -2.51 -14.46
C VAL A 96 26.37 -1.87 -14.08
N ARG A 97 27.35 -1.91 -15.01
CA ARG A 97 28.72 -1.44 -14.76
C ARG A 97 28.87 0.08 -14.77
N THR A 98 28.05 0.77 -15.56
CA THR A 98 28.15 2.23 -15.74
C THR A 98 27.15 2.95 -14.84
N LEU A 99 27.64 3.88 -14.02
CA LEU A 99 26.80 4.69 -13.13
C LEU A 99 25.67 5.41 -13.87
N THR A 100 25.93 5.95 -15.06
CA THR A 100 24.92 6.60 -15.91
C THR A 100 23.75 5.67 -16.21
N TRP A 101 24.02 4.44 -16.64
CA TRP A 101 22.97 3.46 -16.95
C TRP A 101 22.23 2.99 -15.71
N GLN A 102 22.92 2.88 -14.57
CA GLN A 102 22.30 2.53 -13.29
C GLN A 102 21.28 3.60 -12.87
N ILE A 103 21.65 4.89 -12.99
CA ILE A 103 20.75 6.02 -12.72
C ILE A 103 19.58 6.04 -13.70
N VAL A 104 19.85 5.88 -15.01
CA VAL A 104 18.80 5.90 -16.04
C VAL A 104 17.78 4.79 -15.82
N LEU A 105 18.22 3.54 -15.62
CA LEU A 105 17.31 2.41 -15.40
C LEU A 105 16.55 2.56 -14.09
N PHE A 106 17.20 3.03 -13.02
CA PHE A 106 16.52 3.35 -11.77
C PHE A 106 15.43 4.41 -11.97
N LEU A 107 15.73 5.48 -12.72
CA LEU A 107 14.77 6.54 -13.02
C LEU A 107 13.59 6.02 -13.84
N VAL A 108 13.83 5.13 -14.82
CA VAL A 108 12.77 4.44 -15.56
C VAL A 108 11.84 3.66 -14.62
N CYS A 109 12.39 2.94 -13.63
CA CYS A 109 11.59 2.26 -12.62
C CYS A 109 10.76 3.23 -11.75
N THR A 110 11.17 4.49 -11.60
CA THR A 110 10.41 5.50 -10.85
C THR A 110 9.27 6.13 -11.65
N ILE A 111 9.27 6.07 -12.99
CA ILE A 111 8.25 6.72 -13.84
C ILE A 111 6.81 6.40 -13.40
N PRO A 112 6.43 5.13 -13.10
CA PRO A 112 5.07 4.83 -12.66
C PRO A 112 4.66 5.59 -11.39
N PHE A 113 5.61 5.91 -10.51
CA PHE A 113 5.32 6.63 -9.26
C PHE A 113 4.93 8.09 -9.47
N TRP A 114 5.32 8.71 -10.59
CA TRP A 114 4.98 10.10 -10.90
C TRP A 114 3.50 10.24 -11.33
N THR A 115 2.83 9.13 -11.61
CA THR A 115 1.43 9.10 -11.98
C THR A 115 0.53 8.82 -10.78
N SER A 116 -0.67 9.40 -10.78
CA SER A 116 -1.66 9.20 -9.71
C SER A 116 -1.97 7.72 -9.49
N ASN A 117 -2.07 7.30 -8.22
CA ASN A 117 -2.45 5.93 -7.84
C ASN A 117 -3.77 5.50 -8.49
N VAL A 118 -4.74 6.42 -8.58
CA VAL A 118 -6.05 6.14 -9.18
C VAL A 118 -5.91 5.88 -10.68
N ILE A 119 -5.11 6.69 -11.38
CA ILE A 119 -4.88 6.52 -12.82
C ILE A 119 -4.20 5.17 -13.08
N ARG A 120 -3.20 4.78 -12.28
CA ARG A 120 -2.53 3.48 -12.42
C ARG A 120 -3.47 2.30 -12.21
N MET A 121 -4.38 2.39 -11.26
CA MET A 121 -5.37 1.34 -10.99
C MET A 121 -6.37 1.22 -12.15
N ILE A 122 -6.82 2.34 -12.72
CA ILE A 122 -7.77 2.37 -13.84
C ILE A 122 -7.09 1.97 -15.16
N ALA A 123 -5.79 2.25 -15.35
CA ALA A 123 -5.05 1.93 -16.56
C ALA A 123 -4.98 0.42 -16.87
N TRP A 124 -5.20 -0.44 -15.87
CA TRP A 124 -5.32 -1.88 -16.06
C TRP A 124 -6.64 -2.31 -16.71
N ILE A 125 -7.71 -1.51 -16.63
CA ILE A 125 -9.03 -1.82 -17.21
C ILE A 125 -8.96 -2.04 -18.73
N PRO A 126 -8.42 -1.12 -19.55
CA PRO A 126 -8.32 -1.34 -21.00
C PRO A 126 -7.35 -2.47 -21.38
N LEU A 127 -6.44 -2.86 -20.49
CA LEU A 127 -5.49 -3.94 -20.74
C LEU A 127 -6.08 -5.32 -20.41
N LEU A 128 -6.72 -5.47 -19.25
CA LEU A 128 -7.22 -6.72 -18.69
C LEU A 128 -8.72 -6.94 -18.91
N GLY A 129 -9.45 -5.93 -19.36
CA GLY A 129 -10.89 -6.02 -19.61
C GLY A 129 -11.25 -7.08 -20.65
N ARG A 130 -12.55 -7.38 -20.75
CA ARG A 130 -13.08 -8.40 -21.66
C ARG A 130 -12.67 -8.17 -23.13
N ASN A 131 -12.68 -6.92 -23.57
CA ASN A 131 -12.22 -6.48 -24.89
C ASN A 131 -10.82 -5.85 -24.85
N GLY A 132 -10.05 -6.12 -23.80
CA GLY A 132 -8.73 -5.56 -23.58
C GLY A 132 -7.63 -6.26 -24.36
N LEU A 133 -6.44 -5.65 -24.38
CA LEU A 133 -5.28 -6.16 -25.13
C LEU A 133 -4.88 -7.58 -24.75
N ALA A 134 -4.97 -7.94 -23.46
CA ALA A 134 -4.60 -9.28 -22.99
C ALA A 134 -5.56 -10.36 -23.55
N ASN A 135 -6.87 -10.12 -23.47
CA ASN A 135 -7.87 -11.05 -24.01
C ASN A 135 -7.80 -11.15 -25.53
N ALA A 136 -7.60 -10.03 -26.22
CA ALA A 136 -7.43 -10.01 -27.67
C ALA A 136 -6.19 -10.83 -28.10
N ALA A 137 -5.07 -10.71 -27.38
CA ALA A 137 -3.86 -11.49 -27.65
C ALA A 137 -4.07 -12.99 -27.41
N LEU A 138 -4.74 -13.36 -26.30
CA LEU A 138 -5.05 -14.77 -25.98
C LEU A 138 -5.92 -15.44 -27.05
N GLN A 139 -6.93 -14.72 -27.56
CA GLN A 139 -7.81 -15.20 -28.63
C GLN A 139 -7.08 -15.29 -29.97
N GLN A 140 -6.26 -14.28 -30.33
CA GLN A 140 -5.46 -14.31 -31.56
C GLN A 140 -4.45 -15.46 -31.59
N LEU A 141 -3.90 -15.82 -30.44
CA LEU A 141 -3.00 -16.97 -30.30
C LEU A 141 -3.75 -18.32 -30.28
N GLY A 142 -5.08 -18.33 -30.31
CA GLY A 142 -5.89 -19.55 -30.26
C GLY A 142 -5.83 -20.28 -28.91
N LEU A 143 -5.38 -19.61 -27.84
CA LEU A 143 -5.27 -20.22 -26.50
C LEU A 143 -6.61 -20.32 -25.78
N VAL A 144 -7.58 -19.47 -26.16
CA VAL A 144 -8.91 -19.41 -25.54
C VAL A 144 -9.94 -19.02 -26.59
N GLU A 145 -11.11 -19.66 -26.57
CA GLU A 145 -12.21 -19.37 -27.51
C GLU A 145 -13.05 -18.16 -27.08
N GLU A 146 -13.16 -17.93 -25.76
CA GLU A 146 -13.92 -16.82 -25.18
C GLU A 146 -13.03 -15.91 -24.30
N PRO A 147 -13.41 -14.63 -24.13
CA PRO A 147 -12.71 -13.73 -23.22
C PRO A 147 -12.64 -14.26 -21.79
N VAL A 148 -11.45 -14.19 -21.20
CA VAL A 148 -11.20 -14.60 -19.84
C VAL A 148 -11.65 -13.50 -18.88
N GLU A 149 -12.72 -13.76 -18.12
CA GLU A 149 -13.32 -12.77 -17.22
C GLU A 149 -12.51 -12.58 -15.92
N TRP A 150 -11.72 -13.57 -15.50
CA TRP A 150 -10.92 -13.46 -14.26
C TRP A 150 -9.73 -12.50 -14.38
N LEU A 151 -9.38 -11.99 -15.56
CA LEU A 151 -8.27 -11.03 -15.71
C LEU A 151 -8.58 -9.67 -15.07
N LEU A 152 -9.85 -9.27 -15.02
CA LEU A 152 -10.31 -8.00 -14.45
C LEU A 152 -11.38 -8.26 -13.36
N TYR A 153 -11.46 -7.41 -12.34
CA TYR A 153 -12.40 -7.54 -11.22
C TYR A 153 -12.25 -8.83 -10.38
N SER A 154 -11.04 -9.41 -10.36
CA SER A 154 -10.73 -10.61 -9.58
C SER A 154 -9.62 -10.38 -8.56
N GLU A 155 -9.37 -11.39 -7.73
CA GLU A 155 -8.21 -11.44 -6.83
C GLU A 155 -6.88 -11.22 -7.56
N PHE A 156 -6.76 -11.72 -8.80
CA PHE A 156 -5.56 -11.56 -9.62
C PHE A 156 -5.31 -10.10 -9.97
N SER A 157 -6.33 -9.37 -10.43
CA SER A 157 -6.20 -7.95 -10.80
C SER A 157 -5.79 -7.09 -9.60
N VAL A 158 -6.33 -7.42 -8.43
CA VAL A 158 -5.98 -6.74 -7.16
C VAL A 158 -4.51 -6.97 -6.82
N ILE A 159 -4.04 -8.24 -6.84
CA ILE A 159 -2.64 -8.57 -6.57
C ILE A 159 -1.72 -7.90 -7.59
N LEU A 160 -2.04 -7.97 -8.88
CA LEU A 160 -1.25 -7.36 -9.95
C LEU A 160 -1.14 -5.84 -9.78
N GLY A 161 -2.25 -5.17 -9.49
CA GLY A 161 -2.28 -3.73 -9.24
C GLY A 161 -1.42 -3.33 -8.05
N TYR A 162 -1.50 -4.08 -6.95
CA TYR A 162 -0.68 -3.82 -5.76
C TYR A 162 0.80 -4.15 -5.99
N VAL A 163 1.13 -5.23 -6.68
CA VAL A 163 2.52 -5.56 -7.04
C VAL A 163 3.11 -4.44 -7.89
N HIS A 164 2.40 -4.00 -8.93
CA HIS A 164 2.83 -2.88 -9.77
C HIS A 164 3.06 -1.60 -8.96
N LEU A 165 2.18 -1.31 -8.00
CA LEU A 165 2.26 -0.11 -7.16
C LEU A 165 3.40 -0.17 -6.15
N TYR A 166 3.58 -1.30 -5.47
CA TYR A 166 4.50 -1.43 -4.33
C TYR A 166 5.90 -1.92 -4.69
N THR A 167 6.12 -2.51 -5.88
CA THR A 167 7.44 -3.02 -6.28
C THR A 167 8.52 -1.94 -6.20
N LEU A 168 8.22 -0.70 -6.61
CA LEU A 168 9.18 0.40 -6.51
C LEU A 168 9.57 0.69 -5.05
N PHE A 169 8.58 0.77 -4.16
CA PHE A 169 8.82 1.04 -2.74
C PHE A 169 9.62 -0.06 -2.06
N MET A 170 9.54 -1.30 -2.53
CA MET A 170 10.39 -2.41 -2.08
C MET A 170 11.80 -2.33 -2.68
N MET A 171 11.90 -2.05 -3.97
CA MET A 171 13.16 -2.01 -4.71
C MET A 171 14.11 -0.91 -4.20
N VAL A 172 13.60 0.31 -3.97
CA VAL A 172 14.42 1.48 -3.59
C VAL A 172 15.27 1.27 -2.32
N PRO A 173 14.73 0.83 -1.17
CA PRO A 173 15.54 0.60 0.03
C PRO A 173 16.52 -0.57 -0.12
N ILE A 174 16.13 -1.63 -0.85
CA ILE A 174 17.01 -2.77 -1.13
C ILE A 174 18.20 -2.31 -1.99
N PHE A 175 17.93 -1.58 -3.07
CA PHE A 175 18.95 -1.04 -3.96
C PHE A 175 19.90 -0.08 -3.22
N ASN A 176 19.37 0.84 -2.40
CA ASN A 176 20.18 1.76 -1.59
C ASN A 176 21.07 1.04 -0.57
N SER A 177 20.66 -0.13 -0.10
CA SER A 177 21.47 -0.95 0.78
C SER A 177 22.53 -1.72 -0.01
N MET A 178 22.17 -2.29 -1.17
CA MET A 178 23.09 -3.06 -2.01
C MET A 178 24.23 -2.23 -2.61
N ILE A 179 23.98 -0.98 -3.02
CA ILE A 179 25.02 -0.12 -3.60
C ILE A 179 26.12 0.25 -2.58
N ARG A 180 25.84 0.12 -1.28
CA ARG A 180 26.80 0.37 -0.20
C ARG A 180 27.68 -0.85 0.11
N ILE A 181 27.39 -2.01 -0.47
CA ILE A 181 28.18 -3.22 -0.29
C ILE A 181 29.51 -3.03 -1.01
N ASP A 182 30.61 -3.17 -0.27
CA ASP A 182 31.96 -3.04 -0.81
C ASP A 182 32.22 -4.09 -1.88
N ARG A 183 32.84 -3.67 -2.98
CA ARG A 183 33.14 -4.50 -4.15
C ARG A 183 34.63 -4.87 -4.09
N SER A 184 35.01 -5.63 -3.05
CA SER A 184 36.36 -6.18 -2.88
C SER A 184 36.71 -7.19 -3.95
#